data_AF-A0A6B9YA48-F1
#
_entry.id   AF-A0A6B9YA48-F1
#
_cell.length_a   1.000
_cell.length_b   1.000
_cell.length_c   1.000
_cell.angle_alpha   90.00
_cell.angle_beta   90.00
_cell.angle_gamma   90.00
#
_symmetry.space_group_name_H-M   'P 1'
#
loop_
_entity.id
_entity.type
_entity.pdbx_description
1 polymer ?
#
loop_
_entity_poly.entity_id
_entity_poly.type
_entity_poly.pdbx_seq_one_letter_code
_entity_poly.pdbx_strand_id
1 'polypeptide(L)' 'MFKHLSDQALEEAHKNAVGLKLDKDFIAILEREMKNRGLSCERNSARTTYFKQPLIP' A
#
# COMPACT_ATOMS: atom_id res chain seq x y z
N MET A 1 -14.22 5.39 9.52
CA MET A 1 -15.23 5.23 8.45
C MET A 1 -15.47 3.75 8.13
N PHE A 2 -14.56 2.86 8.53
CA PHE A 2 -14.59 1.46 8.11
C PHE A 2 -14.74 0.48 9.28
N LYS A 3 -15.44 0.88 10.36
CA LYS A 3 -15.48 0.13 11.64
C LYS A 3 -15.91 -1.35 11.53
N HIS A 4 -16.58 -1.72 10.43
CA HIS A 4 -17.03 -3.10 10.17
C HIS A 4 -16.14 -3.89 9.21
N LEU A 5 -15.16 -3.25 8.57
CA LEU A 5 -14.15 -3.97 7.80
C LEU A 5 -13.19 -4.66 8.77
N SER A 6 -12.90 -5.93 8.52
CA SER A 6 -11.76 -6.59 9.13
C SER A 6 -10.47 -5.92 8.70
N ASP A 7 -9.42 -6.12 9.50
CA ASP A 7 -8.10 -5.53 9.21
C ASP A 7 -7.55 -6.05 7.88
N GLN A 8 -7.73 -7.34 7.58
CA GLN A 8 -7.36 -7.93 6.30
C GLN A 8 -8.09 -7.27 5.13
N ALA A 9 -9.40 -7.06 5.23
CA ALA A 9 -10.17 -6.44 4.16
C ALA A 9 -9.78 -4.98 3.95
N LEU A 10 -9.40 -4.27 5.02
CA LEU A 10 -8.89 -2.91 4.94
C LEU A 10 -7.52 -2.85 4.25
N GLU A 11 -6.61 -3.77 4.56
CA GLU A 11 -5.31 -3.90 3.89
C GLU A 11 -5.44 -4.25 2.41
N GLU A 12 -6.31 -5.20 2.06
CA GLU A 12 -6.60 -5.57 0.67
C GLU A 12 -7.19 -4.39 -0.11
N ALA A 13 -8.13 -3.66 0.51
CA ALA A 13 -8.71 -2.45 -0.10
C ALA A 13 -7.64 -1.38 -0.38
N HIS A 14 -6.70 -1.16 0.54
CA HIS A 14 -5.58 -0.23 0.33
C HIS A 14 -4.65 -0.68 -0.80
N LYS A 15 -4.22 -1.95 -0.79
CA LYS A 15 -3.37 -2.54 -1.84
C LYS A 15 -4.02 -2.41 -3.23
N ASN A 16 -5.31 -2.73 -3.32
CA ASN A 16 -6.08 -2.63 -4.56
C ASN A 16 -6.23 -1.17 -5.01
N ALA A 17 -6.54 -0.25 -4.10
CA ALA A 17 -6.69 1.16 -4.42
C ALA A 17 -5.38 1.77 -4.97
N VAL A 18 -4.24 1.44 -4.35
CA VAL A 18 -2.91 1.84 -4.82
C VAL A 18 -2.58 1.20 -6.17
N GLY A 19 -2.80 -0.10 -6.33
CA GLY A 19 -2.51 -0.83 -7.56
C GLY A 19 -3.33 -0.35 -8.76
N LEU A 20 -4.61 -0.02 -8.53
CA LEU A 20 -5.52 0.52 -9.53
C LEU A 20 -5.38 2.03 -9.75
N LYS A 21 -4.50 2.71 -8.99
CA LYS A 21 -4.31 4.17 -9.03
C LYS A 21 -5.63 4.93 -8.87
N LEU A 22 -6.43 4.49 -7.88
CA LEU A 22 -7.66 5.18 -7.53
C LEU A 22 -7.37 6.59 -6.98
N ASP A 23 -8.45 7.32 -6.72
CA ASP A 23 -8.38 8.66 -6.19
C ASP A 23 -7.48 8.74 -4.93
N LYS A 24 -6.67 9.81 -4.88
CA LYS A 24 -5.66 9.99 -3.82
C LYS A 24 -6.30 10.28 -2.47
N ASP A 25 -7.44 10.97 -2.45
CA ASP A 25 -8.14 11.26 -1.20
C ASP A 25 -8.78 9.98 -0.66
N PHE A 26 -9.31 9.13 -1.54
CA PHE A 26 -9.77 7.79 -1.16
C PHE A 26 -8.65 6.94 -0.54
N ILE A 27 -7.48 6.89 -1.17
CA ILE A 27 -6.31 6.18 -0.63
C ILE A 27 -5.91 6.76 0.74
N ALA A 28 -5.88 8.09 0.88
CA ALA A 28 -5.54 8.73 2.15
C ALA A 28 -6.56 8.42 3.27
N ILE A 29 -7.84 8.25 2.93
CA ILE A 29 -8.87 7.83 3.88
C ILE A 29 -8.61 6.40 4.40
N LEU A 30 -8.18 5.48 3.52
CA LEU A 30 -7.79 4.11 3.90
C LEU A 30 -6.53 4.11 4.79
N GLU A 31 -5.48 4.83 4.39
CA GLU A 31 -4.22 4.93 5.15
C GLU A 31 -4.45 5.48 6.55
N ARG A 32 -5.31 6.49 6.68
CA ARG A 32 -5.68 7.06 7.98
C ARG A 32 -6.37 6.03 8.87
N GLU A 33 -7.31 5.25 8.32
CA GLU A 33 -7.99 4.22 9.10
C GLU A 33 -7.02 3.10 9.50
N MET A 34 -6.16 2.65 8.59
CA MET A 34 -5.13 1.65 8.89
C MET A 34 -4.20 2.13 10.01
N LYS A 35 -3.75 3.39 9.95
CA LYS A 35 -2.96 4.01 11.02
C LYS A 35 -3.70 4.04 12.36
N ASN A 36 -4.99 4.35 12.36
CA ASN A 36 -5.82 4.37 13.58
C ASN A 36 -5.92 2.99 14.24
N ARG A 37 -5.73 1.91 13.48
CA ARG A 37 -5.74 0.52 13.96
C ARG A 37 -4.35 -0.06 14.24
N GLY A 38 -3.29 0.72 13.98
CA GLY A 38 -1.91 0.25 14.11
C GLY A 38 -1.47 -0.72 13.00
N LEU A 39 -2.14 -0.71 11.84
CA LEU A 39 -1.77 -1.53 10.69
C LEU A 39 -0.68 -0.84 9.85
N SER A 40 0.22 -1.64 9.28
CA SER A 40 1.30 -1.12 8.44
C SER A 40 0.77 -0.69 7.07
N CYS A 41 0.91 0.59 6.75
CA CYS A 41 0.74 1.09 5.39
C CYS A 41 2.05 0.90 4.63
N GLU A 42 2.23 -0.25 3.98
CA GLU A 42 3.29 -0.39 2.99
C GLU A 42 2.92 0.44 1.76
N ARG A 43 3.21 1.75 1.80
CA ARG A 43 3.46 2.49 0.56
C ARG A 43 4.64 1.79 -0.05
N ASN A 44 4.41 1.05 -1.14
CA ASN A 44 5.45 0.44 -1.97
C ASN A 44 6.56 1.47 -2.17
N SER A 45 7.56 1.44 -1.28
CA SER A 45 8.82 2.10 -1.49
C SER A 45 9.41 1.22 -2.56
N ALA A 46 9.33 1.70 -3.81
CA ALA A 46 9.90 1.03 -4.95
C ALA A 46 11.34 0.66 -4.57
N ARG A 47 11.54 -0.59 -4.20
CA ARG A 47 12.87 -1.15 -4.04
C ARG A 47 13.34 -1.37 -5.46
N THR A 48 13.82 -0.29 -6.08
CA THR A 48 14.73 -0.34 -7.21
C THR A 48 16.01 -1.00 -6.71
N THR A 49 16.00 -2.32 -6.55
CA THR A 49 17.26 -3.06 -6.56
C THR A 49 17.64 -3.20 -8.02
N TYR A 50 18.37 -2.21 -8.53
CA TYR A 50 19.26 -2.40 -9.67
C TYR A 50 20.19 -3.56 -9.32
N PHE A 51 19.85 -4.77 -9.76
CA PHE A 51 20.86 -5.81 -9.89
C PHE A 51 21.72 -5.43 -11.09
N LYS A 52 22.86 -4.78 -10.82
CA LYS A 52 23.99 -4.76 -11.75
C LYS A 52 24.38 -6.21 -12.03
N GLN A 53 24.01 -6.75 -13.18
CA GLN A 53 24.75 -7.88 -13.72
C GLN A 53 26.08 -7.34 -14.25
N PRO A 54 27.23 -7.90 -13.86
CA PRO A 54 28.50 -7.55 -14.49
C PRO A 54 28.45 -7.98 -15.97
N LEU A 55 28.81 -7.06 -16.87
CA LEU A 55 29.29 -7.40 -18.20
C LEU A 55 30.52 -8.29 -18.02
N ILE A 56 30.39 -9.57 -18.39
CA ILE A 56 31.53 -10.46 -18.56
C ILE A 56 31.91 -10.38 -20.05
N PRO A 57 33.22 -10.20 -20.38
CA PRO A 57 33.71 -9.91 -21.72
C PRO A 57 33.45 -11.01 -22.76
#